data_AF-A0A5C4M1M7-F1
#
_entry.id   AF-A0A5C4M1M7-F1
#
_cell.length_a   1.000
_cell.length_b   1.000
_cell.length_c   1.000
_cell.angle_alpha   90.00
_cell.angle_beta   90.00
_cell.angle_gamma   90.00
#
_symmetry.space_group_name_H-M   'P 1'
#
loop_
_entity.id
_entity.type
_entity.pdbx_description
1 polymer ?
#
loop_
_entity_poly.entity_id
_entity_poly.type
_entity_poly.pdbx_seq_one_letter_code
_entity_poly.pdbx_strand_id
1 'polypeptide(L)'
;MPGTAEQVEVGDELWFGTPPGWIELAAHDGDEAAIAWFDRLLAQTPDAFDDRTVADLRARFLQARGAVPRGGITSAGVLVTTTEADEITAWQFTLAVVDMPPSGDVNVMAVIERYLESDEGRRPLGADDFVETFQTDDGRDGVAVHTTAASEQPAEILANLPTADPGRLGVVHAAVRLNRPRSADHDRVLVLTAVCPRPYERLALAVVAASVVLSARLRDGDAAPLPGRVDLDATGAGRDR
;
A
#
# COMPACT_ATOMS: atom_id res chain seq x y z
N MET A 1 -46.66 15.15 -1.33
CA MET A 1 -45.35 15.23 -0.66
C MET A 1 -44.62 13.92 -0.95
N PRO A 2 -43.88 13.79 -2.06
CA PRO A 2 -43.02 12.64 -2.28
C PRO A 2 -41.76 12.83 -1.43
N GLY A 3 -41.43 11.84 -0.61
CA GLY A 3 -40.26 11.83 0.25
C GLY A 3 -38.97 11.91 -0.56
N THR A 4 -38.05 12.71 -0.06
CA THR A 4 -36.63 12.75 -0.43
C THR A 4 -36.08 11.33 -0.48
N ALA A 5 -35.72 10.87 -1.68
CA ALA A 5 -34.83 9.74 -1.81
C ALA A 5 -33.51 10.10 -1.10
N GLU A 6 -33.12 9.30 -0.11
CA GLU A 6 -31.75 9.30 0.38
C GLU A 6 -30.84 9.15 -0.84
N GLN A 7 -30.02 10.18 -1.09
CA GLN A 7 -28.88 10.02 -1.96
C GLN A 7 -27.96 9.03 -1.28
N VAL A 8 -27.97 7.79 -1.75
CA VAL A 8 -26.92 6.83 -1.45
C VAL A 8 -25.64 7.42 -2.04
N GLU A 9 -24.73 7.88 -1.18
CA GLU A 9 -23.37 8.19 -1.62
C GLU A 9 -22.77 6.90 -2.20
N VAL A 10 -22.56 6.90 -3.50
CA VAL A 10 -21.83 5.84 -4.19
C VAL A 10 -20.38 5.98 -3.74
N GLY A 11 -19.99 5.17 -2.76
CA GLY A 11 -18.58 5.04 -2.37
C GLY A 11 -17.80 4.42 -3.53
N ASP A 12 -16.77 5.12 -4.00
CA ASP A 12 -15.84 4.58 -4.98
C ASP A 12 -14.83 3.68 -4.26
N GLU A 13 -14.81 2.40 -4.59
CA GLU A 13 -13.99 1.42 -3.89
C GLU A 13 -12.61 1.28 -4.54
N LEU A 14 -11.53 1.28 -3.75
CA LEU A 14 -10.17 1.08 -4.24
C LEU A 14 -9.85 -0.41 -4.28
N TRP A 15 -9.59 -0.92 -5.48
CA TRP A 15 -9.15 -2.30 -5.68
C TRP A 15 -7.77 -2.37 -6.29
N PHE A 16 -6.93 -3.25 -5.76
CA PHE A 16 -5.64 -3.59 -6.34
C PHE A 16 -5.39 -5.10 -6.22
N GLY A 17 -4.50 -5.61 -7.06
CA GLY A 17 -4.02 -6.98 -6.95
C GLY A 17 -3.01 -7.07 -5.81
N THR A 18 -3.23 -8.00 -4.89
CA THR A 18 -2.25 -8.30 -3.85
C THR A 18 -1.21 -9.30 -4.35
N PRO A 19 0.08 -9.08 -4.06
CA PRO A 19 1.10 -10.07 -4.37
C PRO A 19 0.88 -11.36 -3.56
N PRO A 20 1.34 -12.52 -4.06
CA PRO A 20 1.33 -13.75 -3.28
C PRO A 20 2.04 -13.57 -1.93
N GLY A 21 1.43 -14.06 -0.84
CA GLY A 21 1.99 -13.90 0.52
C GLY A 21 1.66 -12.57 1.20
N TRP A 22 0.84 -11.70 0.57
CA TRP A 22 0.37 -10.48 1.19
C TRP A 22 -0.45 -10.76 2.46
N ILE A 23 -0.06 -10.09 3.54
CA ILE A 23 -0.78 -10.10 4.80
C ILE A 23 -1.40 -8.72 5.01
N GLU A 24 -2.74 -8.64 4.97
CA GLU A 24 -3.48 -7.39 5.14
C GLU A 24 -3.52 -6.98 6.61
N LEU A 25 -3.17 -5.72 6.90
CA LEU A 25 -3.09 -5.16 8.25
C LEU A 25 -4.20 -4.16 8.54
N ALA A 26 -4.76 -3.46 7.54
CA ALA A 26 -5.70 -2.35 7.77
C ALA A 26 -7.18 -2.70 7.48
N ALA A 27 -7.48 -3.67 6.62
CA ALA A 27 -8.84 -3.99 6.15
C ALA A 27 -9.78 -4.67 7.17
N HIS A 28 -9.48 -4.63 8.46
CA HIS A 28 -10.29 -5.31 9.48
C HIS A 28 -10.72 -4.33 10.58
N ASP A 29 -12.03 -4.31 10.86
CA ASP A 29 -12.68 -3.38 11.80
C ASP A 29 -12.18 -3.53 13.25
N GLY A 30 -11.49 -4.63 13.57
CA GLY A 30 -10.91 -4.88 14.89
C GLY A 30 -9.88 -5.99 14.90
N ASP A 31 -9.07 -6.03 15.96
CA ASP A 31 -7.99 -7.00 16.11
C ASP A 31 -8.50 -8.44 16.14
N GLU A 32 -9.69 -8.69 16.68
CA GLU A 32 -10.32 -10.01 16.70
C GLU A 32 -10.60 -10.52 15.28
N ALA A 33 -11.21 -9.69 14.43
CA ALA A 33 -11.48 -10.03 13.03
C ALA A 33 -10.19 -10.24 12.23
N ALA A 34 -9.17 -9.41 12.49
CA ALA A 34 -7.86 -9.49 11.87
C ALA A 34 -7.11 -10.78 12.25
N ILE A 35 -7.12 -11.13 13.54
CA ILE A 35 -6.56 -12.38 14.06
C ILE A 35 -7.28 -13.58 13.45
N ALA A 36 -8.61 -13.58 13.43
CA ALA A 36 -9.37 -14.70 12.90
C ALA A 36 -9.11 -14.91 11.40
N TRP A 37 -8.90 -13.82 10.66
CA TRP A 37 -8.47 -13.89 9.27
C TRP A 37 -7.04 -14.45 9.13
N PHE A 38 -6.10 -13.97 9.94
CA PHE A 38 -4.71 -14.44 9.92
C PHE A 38 -4.58 -15.92 10.30
N ASP A 39 -5.33 -16.37 11.32
CA ASP A 39 -5.37 -17.78 11.72
C ASP A 39 -5.91 -18.67 10.59
N ARG A 40 -6.90 -18.20 9.82
CA ARG A 40 -7.39 -18.91 8.62
C ARG A 40 -6.33 -19.00 7.52
N LEU A 41 -5.48 -17.99 7.37
CA LEU A 41 -4.36 -18.02 6.42
C LEU A 41 -3.37 -19.12 6.81
N LEU A 42 -2.94 -19.15 8.08
CA LEU A 42 -2.01 -20.16 8.57
C LEU A 42 -2.57 -21.59 8.48
N ALA A 43 -3.87 -21.75 8.73
CA ALA A 43 -4.56 -23.04 8.64
C ALA A 43 -4.61 -23.62 7.20
N GLN A 44 -4.37 -22.81 6.16
CA GLN A 44 -4.28 -23.31 4.77
C GLN A 44 -2.96 -24.04 4.50
N THR A 45 -1.97 -23.89 5.37
CA THR A 45 -0.64 -24.52 5.25
C THR A 45 -0.25 -25.23 6.55
N PRO A 46 -1.00 -26.25 6.99
CA PRO A 46 -0.85 -26.85 8.32
C PRO A 46 0.51 -27.54 8.53
N ASP A 47 1.16 -27.96 7.45
CA ASP A 47 2.46 -28.64 7.51
C ASP A 47 3.66 -27.70 7.31
N ALA A 48 3.42 -26.41 7.06
CA ALA A 48 4.49 -25.46 6.73
C ALA A 48 5.20 -24.89 7.96
N PHE A 49 4.53 -24.86 9.12
CA PHE A 49 5.02 -24.19 10.33
C PHE A 49 4.72 -25.03 11.57
N ASP A 50 5.68 -25.10 12.50
CA ASP A 50 5.43 -25.69 13.82
C ASP A 50 4.65 -24.72 14.73
N ASP A 51 4.09 -25.22 15.84
CA ASP A 51 3.27 -24.43 16.77
C ASP A 51 3.99 -23.18 17.30
N ARG A 52 5.31 -23.29 17.47
CA ARG A 52 6.15 -22.18 17.93
C ARG A 52 6.24 -21.10 16.86
N THR A 53 6.51 -21.48 15.62
CA THR A 53 6.59 -20.58 14.48
C THR A 53 5.25 -19.90 14.22
N VAL A 54 4.13 -20.62 14.35
CA VAL A 54 2.78 -20.06 14.29
C VAL A 54 2.57 -18.99 15.36
N ALA A 55 2.96 -19.25 16.61
CA ALA A 55 2.86 -18.28 17.70
C ALA A 55 3.71 -17.03 17.45
N ASP A 56 4.94 -17.21 16.95
CA ASP A 56 5.84 -16.11 16.61
C ASP A 56 5.28 -15.27 15.44
N LEU A 57 4.76 -15.91 14.38
CA LEU A 57 4.12 -15.23 13.25
C LEU A 57 2.91 -14.39 13.70
N ARG A 58 2.08 -14.92 14.59
CA ARG A 58 0.91 -14.21 15.15
C ARG A 58 1.32 -13.01 16.00
N ALA A 59 2.37 -13.14 16.82
CA ALA A 59 2.89 -12.02 17.58
C ALA A 59 3.41 -10.90 16.67
N ARG A 60 4.12 -11.26 15.59
CA ARG A 60 4.60 -10.30 14.58
C ARG A 60 3.47 -9.62 13.83
N PHE A 61 2.42 -10.35 13.47
CA PHE A 61 1.23 -9.79 12.85
C PHE A 61 0.57 -8.70 13.73
N LEU A 62 0.35 -9.00 15.01
CA LEU A 62 -0.27 -8.05 15.95
C LEU A 62 0.59 -6.80 16.16
N GLN A 63 1.89 -6.99 16.29
CA GLN A 63 2.84 -5.89 16.37
C GLN A 63 2.79 -5.02 15.10
N ALA A 64 2.77 -5.65 13.92
CA ALA A 64 2.72 -4.94 12.65
C ALA A 64 1.44 -4.12 12.50
N ARG A 65 0.30 -4.73 12.82
CA ARG A 65 -1.00 -4.07 12.80
C ARG A 65 -1.08 -2.90 13.78
N GLY A 66 -0.53 -3.06 14.98
CA GLY A 66 -0.52 -2.00 16.00
C GLY A 66 0.25 -0.74 15.60
N ALA A 67 1.20 -0.83 14.67
CA ALA A 67 1.97 0.31 14.18
C ALA A 67 1.30 1.06 13.01
N VAL A 68 0.22 0.52 12.42
CA VAL A 68 -0.47 1.17 11.31
C VAL A 68 -1.23 2.40 11.85
N PRO A 69 -0.92 3.62 11.36
CA PRO A 69 -1.63 4.84 11.76
C PRO A 69 -3.14 4.73 11.49
N ARG A 70 -3.97 5.23 12.41
CA ARG A 70 -5.42 5.31 12.21
C ARG A 70 -5.75 6.55 11.36
N GLY A 71 -6.33 6.32 10.19
CA GLY A 71 -6.78 7.36 9.25
C GLY A 71 -5.75 7.73 8.16
N GLY A 72 -6.24 8.20 7.01
CA GLY A 72 -5.43 8.61 5.85
C GLY A 72 -4.80 7.48 5.04
N ILE A 73 -4.73 6.27 5.59
CA ILE A 73 -4.29 5.05 4.91
C ILE A 73 -5.53 4.24 4.52
N THR A 74 -5.64 3.94 3.23
CA THR A 74 -6.71 3.10 2.66
C THR A 74 -6.39 1.61 2.85
N SER A 75 -5.12 1.21 2.70
CA SER A 75 -4.64 -0.16 2.98
C SER A 75 -3.25 -0.14 3.57
N ALA A 76 -2.97 -1.10 4.45
CA ALA A 76 -1.61 -1.41 4.85
C ALA A 76 -1.43 -2.92 4.83
N GLY A 77 -0.30 -3.39 4.30
CA GLY A 77 0.02 -4.80 4.27
C GLY A 77 1.50 -5.07 4.50
N VAL A 78 1.80 -6.32 4.78
CA VAL A 78 3.17 -6.82 4.88
C VAL A 78 3.35 -8.04 3.99
N LEU A 79 4.47 -8.10 3.28
CA LEU A 79 4.93 -9.31 2.59
C LEU A 79 6.08 -9.89 3.39
N VAL A 80 5.89 -11.09 3.94
CA VAL A 80 6.95 -11.86 4.59
C VAL A 80 7.51 -12.83 3.56
N THR A 81 8.80 -12.71 3.25
CA THR A 81 9.47 -13.51 2.21
C THR A 81 10.88 -13.90 2.67
N THR A 82 11.53 -14.79 1.92
CA THR A 82 12.96 -15.11 2.08
C THR A 82 13.77 -14.44 0.98
N THR A 83 14.97 -13.98 1.33
CA THR A 83 15.97 -13.51 0.35
C THR A 83 16.69 -14.69 -0.31
N GLU A 84 17.53 -14.44 -1.32
CA GLU A 84 18.38 -15.47 -1.95
C GLU A 84 19.36 -16.15 -0.99
N ALA A 85 19.63 -15.53 0.18
CA ALA A 85 20.48 -16.08 1.23
C ALA A 85 19.69 -16.86 2.30
N ASP A 86 18.44 -17.24 2.02
CA ASP A 86 17.50 -17.90 2.95
C ASP A 86 17.17 -17.10 4.22
N GLU A 87 17.45 -15.79 4.22
CA GLU A 87 17.12 -14.91 5.34
C GLU A 87 15.68 -14.38 5.22
N ILE A 88 14.94 -14.41 6.32
CA ILE A 88 13.59 -13.84 6.40
C ILE A 88 13.67 -12.31 6.31
N THR A 89 12.89 -11.74 5.41
CA THR A 89 12.67 -10.29 5.27
C THR A 89 11.17 -10.00 5.28
N ALA A 90 10.82 -8.79 5.71
CA ALA A 90 9.43 -8.33 5.70
C ALA A 90 9.37 -6.95 5.05
N TRP A 91 8.56 -6.85 4.01
CA TRP A 91 8.34 -5.61 3.27
C TRP A 91 6.98 -5.05 3.64
N GLN A 92 6.95 -3.79 4.02
CA GLN A 92 5.71 -3.10 4.37
C GLN A 92 5.21 -2.29 3.19
N PHE A 93 3.90 -2.19 3.06
CA PHE A 93 3.24 -1.42 2.02
C PHE A 93 2.11 -0.64 2.66
N THR A 94 2.03 0.64 2.35
CA THR A 94 0.91 1.50 2.69
C THR A 94 0.37 2.14 1.42
N LEU A 95 -0.95 2.22 1.33
CA LEU A 95 -1.67 2.79 0.21
C LEU A 95 -2.60 3.87 0.74
N ALA A 96 -2.57 5.04 0.11
CA ALA A 96 -3.45 6.16 0.39
C ALA A 96 -4.02 6.73 -0.91
N VAL A 97 -5.31 7.01 -0.93
CA VAL A 97 -5.92 7.76 -2.02
C VAL A 97 -5.94 9.24 -1.65
N VAL A 98 -5.39 10.07 -2.53
CA VAL A 98 -5.38 11.53 -2.39
C VAL A 98 -6.35 12.12 -3.40
N ASP A 99 -7.36 12.81 -2.88
CA ASP A 99 -8.24 13.67 -3.68
C ASP A 99 -7.51 14.98 -4.02
N MET A 100 -7.43 15.27 -5.30
CA MET A 100 -6.84 16.47 -5.85
C MET A 100 -7.93 17.38 -6.43
N PRO A 101 -7.77 18.71 -6.33
CA PRO A 101 -8.60 19.64 -7.09
C PRO A 101 -8.58 19.27 -8.58
N PRO A 102 -9.66 19.51 -9.34
CA PRO A 102 -9.69 19.23 -10.77
C PRO A 102 -8.50 19.91 -11.45
N SER A 103 -7.65 19.10 -12.09
CA SER A 103 -6.41 19.59 -12.68
C SER A 103 -6.64 20.35 -13.97
N GLY A 104 -7.84 20.26 -14.56
CA GLY A 104 -8.14 20.83 -15.87
C GLY A 104 -7.17 20.29 -16.93
N ASP A 105 -6.45 21.19 -17.59
CA ASP A 105 -5.43 20.85 -18.59
C ASP A 105 -4.04 20.55 -17.98
N VAL A 106 -3.89 20.61 -16.65
CA VAL A 106 -2.62 20.34 -15.98
C VAL A 106 -2.42 18.83 -15.85
N ASN A 107 -1.29 18.34 -16.36
CA ASN A 107 -0.83 16.98 -16.08
C ASN A 107 -0.27 16.92 -14.65
N VAL A 108 -1.06 16.40 -13.72
CA VAL A 108 -0.70 16.26 -12.30
C VAL A 108 0.57 15.43 -12.12
N MET A 109 0.75 14.36 -12.91
CA MET A 109 1.93 13.50 -12.78
C MET A 109 3.20 14.22 -13.20
N ALA A 110 3.14 15.05 -14.23
CA ALA A 110 4.27 15.90 -14.63
C ALA A 110 4.62 16.97 -13.57
N VAL A 111 3.64 17.42 -12.77
CA VAL A 111 3.90 18.33 -11.64
C VAL A 111 4.62 17.58 -10.51
N ILE A 112 4.15 16.38 -10.18
CA ILE A 112 4.77 15.55 -9.13
C ILE A 112 6.21 15.19 -9.54
N GLU A 113 6.42 14.71 -10.77
CA GLU A 113 7.74 14.41 -11.31
C GLU A 113 8.68 15.62 -11.19
N ARG A 114 8.28 16.79 -11.72
CA ARG A 114 9.11 18.01 -11.65
C ARG A 114 9.42 18.46 -10.24
N TYR A 115 8.46 18.32 -9.31
CA TYR A 115 8.71 18.62 -7.91
C TYR A 115 9.78 17.68 -7.34
N LEU A 116 9.65 16.37 -7.59
CA LEU A 116 10.61 15.35 -7.14
C LEU A 116 12.00 15.52 -7.77
N GLU A 117 12.09 16.08 -8.98
CA GLU A 117 13.35 16.40 -9.65
C GLU A 117 13.97 17.74 -9.21
N SER A 118 13.20 18.62 -8.56
CA SER A 118 13.67 19.92 -8.08
C SER A 118 14.60 19.80 -6.87
N ASP A 119 15.44 20.81 -6.60
CA ASP A 119 16.33 20.83 -5.42
C ASP A 119 15.57 20.63 -4.10
N GLU A 120 14.34 21.13 -4.01
CA GLU A 120 13.49 20.99 -2.82
C GLU A 120 12.98 19.55 -2.67
N GLY A 121 12.46 18.95 -3.74
CA GLY A 121 12.00 17.56 -3.74
C GLY A 121 13.13 16.52 -3.66
N ARG A 122 14.34 16.87 -4.11
CA ARG A 122 15.54 16.04 -4.01
C ARG A 122 16.29 16.20 -2.69
N ARG A 123 15.95 17.18 -1.86
CA ARG A 123 16.59 17.43 -0.56
C ARG A 123 16.67 16.18 0.36
N PRO A 124 15.70 15.25 0.37
CA PRO A 124 15.82 14.00 1.12
C PRO A 124 16.49 12.85 0.33
N LEU A 125 16.75 13.01 -0.97
CA LEU A 125 17.24 11.94 -1.83
C LEU A 125 18.77 11.86 -1.83
N GLY A 126 19.29 10.65 -1.65
CA GLY A 126 20.71 10.30 -1.76
C GLY A 126 21.20 10.16 -3.20
N ALA A 127 22.51 9.90 -3.37
CA ALA A 127 23.15 9.78 -4.69
C ALA A 127 22.69 8.55 -5.50
N ASP A 128 22.21 7.50 -4.82
CA ASP A 128 21.75 6.25 -5.44
C ASP A 128 20.22 6.21 -5.65
N ASP A 129 19.56 7.34 -5.40
CA ASP A 129 18.12 7.49 -5.51
C ASP A 129 17.75 8.01 -6.89
N PHE A 130 16.62 7.55 -7.42
CA PHE A 130 16.15 7.98 -8.74
C PHE A 130 14.63 8.06 -8.82
N VAL A 131 14.18 8.92 -9.74
CA VAL A 131 12.79 9.13 -10.10
C VAL A 131 12.57 8.48 -11.46
N GLU A 132 11.46 7.75 -11.61
CA GLU A 132 11.07 7.10 -12.86
C GLU A 132 9.61 7.43 -13.18
N THR A 133 9.32 7.79 -14.42
CA THR A 133 7.96 7.87 -14.93
C THR A 133 7.58 6.58 -15.65
N PHE A 134 6.37 6.10 -15.45
CA PHE A 134 5.83 4.94 -16.15
C PHE A 134 4.41 5.20 -16.62
N GLN A 135 3.94 4.35 -17.54
CA GLN A 135 2.56 4.35 -17.99
C GLN A 135 1.96 2.96 -17.77
N THR A 136 0.74 2.91 -17.26
CA THR A 136 -0.01 1.66 -17.10
C THR A 136 -0.52 1.16 -18.45
N ASP A 137 -0.84 -0.14 -18.54
CA ASP A 137 -1.43 -0.73 -19.75
C ASP A 137 -2.76 -0.08 -20.18
N ASP A 138 -3.50 0.50 -19.22
CA ASP A 138 -4.73 1.26 -19.47
C ASP A 138 -4.50 2.76 -19.72
N GLY A 139 -3.25 3.18 -19.94
CA GLY A 139 -2.87 4.52 -20.40
C GLY A 139 -2.80 5.58 -19.31
N ARG A 140 -2.73 5.20 -18.03
CA ARG A 140 -2.59 6.13 -16.90
C ARG A 140 -1.12 6.39 -16.63
N ASP A 141 -0.80 7.65 -16.36
CA ASP A 141 0.56 8.05 -16.01
C ASP A 141 0.84 7.78 -14.53
N GLY A 142 2.08 7.40 -14.25
CA GLY A 142 2.59 7.14 -12.92
C GLY A 142 4.02 7.65 -12.76
N VAL A 143 4.42 7.88 -11.50
CA VAL A 143 5.79 8.23 -11.12
C VAL A 143 6.20 7.40 -9.92
N ALA A 144 7.43 6.93 -9.91
CA ALA A 144 8.03 6.20 -8.81
C ALA A 144 9.31 6.90 -8.35
N VAL A 145 9.58 6.82 -7.06
CA VAL A 145 10.81 7.28 -6.42
C VAL A 145 11.40 6.11 -5.66
N HIS A 146 12.64 5.79 -5.97
CA HIS A 146 13.41 4.75 -5.30
C HIS A 146 14.43 5.45 -4.44
N THR A 147 14.31 5.30 -3.12
CA THR A 147 15.11 6.05 -2.17
C THR A 147 15.58 5.21 -0.99
N THR A 148 16.53 5.75 -0.22
CA THR A 148 16.92 5.23 1.08
C THR A 148 16.51 6.22 2.15
N ALA A 149 15.69 5.78 3.11
CA ALA A 149 15.25 6.63 4.22
C ALA A 149 15.85 6.15 5.54
N ALA A 150 16.11 7.09 6.45
CA ALA A 150 16.31 6.78 7.85
C ALA A 150 14.95 6.77 8.56
N SER A 151 14.72 5.80 9.43
CA SER A 151 13.57 5.80 10.33
C SER A 151 13.86 6.76 11.49
N GLU A 152 13.11 7.86 11.60
CA GLU A 152 13.21 8.78 12.74
C GLU A 152 12.68 8.16 14.04
N GLN A 153 11.82 7.16 13.91
CA GLN A 153 11.39 6.27 14.99
C GLN A 153 11.83 4.88 14.58
N PRO A 154 12.47 4.06 15.43
CA PRO A 154 12.58 2.65 15.13
C PRO A 154 11.15 2.11 15.07
N ALA A 155 10.55 2.00 13.88
CA ALA A 155 9.28 1.30 13.75
C ALA A 155 9.54 -0.06 14.39
N GLU A 156 8.86 -0.37 15.50
CA GLU A 156 9.22 -1.53 16.33
C GLU A 156 9.22 -2.83 15.51
N ILE A 157 8.50 -2.84 14.39
CA ILE A 157 8.50 -3.88 13.37
C ILE A 157 9.88 -4.07 12.71
N LEU A 158 10.56 -2.99 12.32
CA LEU A 158 11.89 -3.04 11.72
C LEU A 158 12.97 -3.39 12.74
N ALA A 159 12.84 -2.90 13.99
CA ALA A 159 13.77 -3.24 15.08
C ALA A 159 13.82 -4.75 15.40
N ASN A 160 12.83 -5.51 14.94
CA ASN A 160 12.69 -6.95 15.17
C ASN A 160 13.06 -7.81 13.96
N LEU A 161 13.41 -7.20 12.83
CA LEU A 161 14.03 -7.90 11.71
C LEU A 161 15.54 -7.94 11.98
N PRO A 162 16.16 -9.14 12.11
CA PRO A 162 17.57 -9.27 12.55
C PRO A 162 18.59 -8.52 11.70
N THR A 163 18.19 -8.09 10.51
CA THR A 163 19.03 -7.52 9.45
C THR A 163 18.63 -6.10 9.04
N ALA A 164 17.60 -5.53 9.67
CA ALA A 164 17.21 -4.15 9.40
C ALA A 164 18.23 -3.17 10.00
N ASP A 165 18.64 -2.20 9.20
CA ASP A 165 19.33 -1.00 9.68
C ASP A 165 18.31 0.13 9.74
N PRO A 166 17.82 0.53 10.93
CA PRO A 166 16.85 1.63 11.06
C PRO A 166 17.39 2.96 10.50
N GLY A 167 18.71 3.13 10.39
CA GLY A 167 19.31 4.31 9.77
C GLY A 167 19.30 4.28 8.24
N ARG A 168 19.01 3.13 7.62
CA ARG A 168 19.09 2.91 6.16
C ARG A 168 18.08 1.87 5.69
N LEU A 169 16.86 2.30 5.39
CA LEU A 169 15.80 1.48 4.85
C LEU A 169 15.64 1.73 3.35
N GLY A 170 15.38 0.68 2.58
CA GLY A 170 14.99 0.85 1.19
C GLY A 170 13.53 1.27 1.11
N VAL A 171 13.23 2.30 0.33
CA VAL A 171 11.88 2.83 0.18
C VAL A 171 11.55 2.99 -1.29
N VAL A 172 10.33 2.59 -1.66
CA VAL A 172 9.74 2.88 -2.97
C VAL A 172 8.45 3.65 -2.73
N HIS A 173 8.42 4.91 -3.17
CA HIS A 173 7.18 5.66 -3.30
C HIS A 173 6.71 5.53 -4.73
N ALA A 174 5.42 5.27 -4.94
CA ALA A 174 4.84 5.25 -6.27
C ALA A 174 3.51 5.98 -6.24
N ALA A 175 3.30 6.88 -7.18
CA ALA A 175 2.04 7.56 -7.38
C ALA A 175 1.50 7.23 -8.77
N VAL A 176 0.21 6.89 -8.85
CA VAL A 176 -0.47 6.66 -10.12
C VAL A 176 -1.82 7.37 -10.12
N ARG A 177 -2.18 7.94 -11.27
CA ARG A 177 -3.52 8.46 -11.46
C ARG A 177 -4.52 7.31 -11.40
N LEU A 178 -5.63 7.50 -10.68
CA LEU A 178 -6.75 6.57 -10.70
C LEU A 178 -7.75 7.01 -11.77
N ASN A 179 -8.46 6.05 -12.37
CA ASN A 179 -9.49 6.35 -13.36
C ASN A 179 -10.59 7.20 -12.70
N ARG A 180 -10.98 8.29 -13.38
CA ARG A 180 -12.03 9.21 -12.94
C ARG A 180 -13.40 8.58 -13.23
N PRO A 181 -14.26 8.35 -12.22
CA PRO A 181 -15.67 8.09 -12.48
C PRO A 181 -16.23 9.26 -13.30
N ARG A 182 -17.10 8.99 -14.28
CA ARG A 182 -17.63 10.03 -15.20
C ARG A 182 -18.30 11.22 -14.49
N SER A 183 -18.67 11.05 -13.22
CA SER A 183 -19.34 12.01 -12.35
C SER A 183 -18.43 12.76 -11.38
N ALA A 184 -17.15 12.43 -11.25
CA ALA A 184 -16.30 13.02 -10.21
C ALA A 184 -15.76 14.39 -10.62
N ASP A 185 -15.84 15.39 -9.73
CA ASP A 185 -15.29 16.74 -9.91
C ASP A 185 -13.80 16.84 -9.53
N HIS A 186 -13.20 15.75 -9.04
CA HIS A 186 -11.85 15.69 -8.50
C HIS A 186 -10.99 14.67 -9.24
N ASP A 187 -9.68 14.94 -9.30
CA ASP A 187 -8.70 13.94 -9.73
C ASP A 187 -8.27 13.12 -8.52
N ARG A 188 -8.03 11.83 -8.72
CA ARG A 188 -7.58 10.93 -7.65
C ARG A 188 -6.24 10.32 -7.99
N VAL A 189 -5.35 10.35 -7.01
CA VAL A 189 -4.02 9.76 -7.10
C VAL A 189 -3.89 8.72 -6.01
N LEU A 190 -3.55 7.49 -6.39
CA LEU A 190 -3.09 6.51 -5.44
C LEU A 190 -1.63 6.81 -5.14
N VAL A 191 -1.28 6.91 -3.86
CA VAL A 191 0.09 6.95 -3.36
C VAL A 191 0.36 5.66 -2.62
N LEU A 192 1.34 4.90 -3.10
CA LEU A 192 1.91 3.74 -2.43
C LEU A 192 3.25 4.12 -1.82
N THR A 193 3.48 3.71 -0.58
CA THR A 193 4.80 3.71 0.06
C THR A 193 5.13 2.29 0.46
N ALA A 194 6.22 1.77 -0.08
CA ALA A 194 6.74 0.46 0.27
C ALA A 194 8.10 0.61 0.95
N VAL A 195 8.33 -0.19 1.98
CA VAL A 195 9.56 -0.15 2.80
C VAL A 195 10.12 -1.55 2.93
N CYS A 196 11.42 -1.70 2.67
CA CYS A 196 12.17 -2.91 2.94
C CYS A 196 13.32 -2.63 3.94
N PRO A 197 13.73 -3.62 4.73
CA PRO A 197 14.72 -3.44 5.79
C PRO A 197 16.13 -3.12 5.27
N ARG A 198 16.41 -3.40 3.98
CA ARG A 198 17.75 -3.24 3.40
C ARG A 198 17.68 -2.43 2.10
N PRO A 199 18.52 -1.40 1.92
CA PRO A 199 18.41 -0.51 0.75
C PRO A 199 18.59 -1.20 -0.59
N TYR A 200 19.34 -2.32 -0.65
CA TYR A 200 19.56 -3.04 -1.89
C TYR A 200 18.35 -3.89 -2.32
N GLU A 201 17.42 -4.20 -1.40
CA GLU A 201 16.18 -4.92 -1.72
C GLU A 201 15.18 -4.03 -2.47
N ARG A 202 15.42 -2.71 -2.54
CA ARG A 202 14.48 -1.73 -3.13
C ARG A 202 14.11 -2.01 -4.58
N LEU A 203 15.01 -2.61 -5.37
CA LEU A 203 14.71 -2.97 -6.76
C LEU A 203 13.76 -4.16 -6.84
N ALA A 204 13.92 -5.16 -5.99
CA ALA A 204 12.98 -6.28 -5.90
C ALA A 204 11.62 -5.79 -5.33
N LEU A 205 11.66 -4.92 -4.33
CA LEU A 205 10.49 -4.25 -3.78
C LEU A 205 9.71 -3.48 -4.85
N ALA A 206 10.41 -2.79 -5.75
CA ALA A 206 9.80 -2.01 -6.83
C ALA A 206 8.96 -2.87 -7.77
N VAL A 207 9.36 -4.11 -8.05
CA VAL A 207 8.58 -5.05 -8.89
C VAL A 207 7.23 -5.36 -8.23
N VAL A 208 7.24 -5.57 -6.91
CA VAL A 208 6.02 -5.83 -6.13
C VAL A 208 5.15 -4.58 -6.03
N ALA A 209 5.76 -3.43 -5.73
CA ALA A 209 5.08 -2.14 -5.70
C ALA A 209 4.42 -1.82 -7.05
N ALA A 210 5.12 -2.07 -8.16
CA ALA A 210 4.57 -1.92 -9.51
C ALA A 210 3.35 -2.82 -9.72
N SER A 211 3.39 -4.08 -9.31
CA SER A 211 2.25 -5.00 -9.43
C SER A 211 0.99 -4.47 -8.73
N VAL A 212 1.16 -3.88 -7.55
CA VAL A 212 0.07 -3.24 -6.79
C VAL A 212 -0.45 -1.99 -7.50
N VAL A 213 0.45 -1.08 -7.87
CA VAL A 213 0.11 0.22 -8.47
C VAL A 213 -0.51 0.08 -9.85
N LEU A 214 0.05 -0.78 -10.71
CA LEU A 214 -0.45 -1.02 -12.07
C LEU A 214 -1.84 -1.67 -12.07
N SER A 215 -2.15 -2.47 -11.05
CA SER A 215 -3.45 -3.15 -10.92
C SER A 215 -4.52 -2.31 -10.22
N ALA A 216 -4.14 -1.21 -9.57
CA ALA A 216 -5.01 -0.35 -8.79
C ALA A 216 -6.06 0.38 -9.64
N ARG A 217 -7.33 0.30 -9.22
CA ARG A 217 -8.49 0.92 -9.89
C ARG A 217 -9.52 1.36 -8.86
N LEU A 218 -10.26 2.43 -9.17
CA LEU A 218 -11.51 2.75 -8.49
C LEU A 218 -12.65 2.04 -9.22
N ARG A 219 -13.61 1.49 -8.48
CA ARG A 219 -14.79 0.85 -9.04
C ARG A 219 -16.06 1.48 -8.47
N ASP A 220 -17.08 1.59 -9.33
CA ASP A 220 -18.44 1.92 -8.90
C ASP A 220 -18.95 0.80 -7.97
N GLY A 221 -19.44 1.15 -6.78
CA GLY A 221 -19.66 0.24 -5.64
C GLY A 221 -20.68 -0.92 -5.80
N ASP A 222 -21.23 -1.15 -6.99
CA ASP A 222 -22.22 -2.21 -7.28
C ASP A 222 -21.61 -3.50 -7.84
N ALA A 223 -20.29 -3.62 -7.84
CA ALA A 223 -19.62 -4.50 -8.77
C ALA A 223 -18.72 -5.52 -8.04
N ALA A 224 -18.93 -6.82 -8.27
CA ALA A 224 -18.37 -7.90 -7.43
C ALA A 224 -16.83 -8.03 -7.49
N PRO A 225 -16.13 -8.26 -6.35
CA PRO A 225 -14.68 -8.44 -6.24
C PRO A 225 -14.11 -9.39 -7.28
N LEU A 226 -13.01 -9.00 -7.94
CA LEU A 226 -12.26 -9.95 -8.75
C LEU A 226 -11.47 -10.87 -7.81
N PRO A 227 -11.32 -12.17 -8.14
CA PRO A 227 -10.53 -13.10 -7.34
C PRO A 227 -9.10 -12.57 -7.10
N GLY A 228 -8.63 -12.61 -5.85
CA GLY A 228 -7.27 -12.16 -5.48
C GLY A 228 -7.11 -10.64 -5.35
N ARG A 229 -8.20 -9.89 -5.14
CA ARG A 229 -8.17 -8.45 -4.83
C ARG A 229 -8.71 -8.18 -3.43
N VAL A 230 -8.20 -7.13 -2.79
CA VAL A 230 -8.74 -6.63 -1.52
C VAL A 230 -9.76 -5.52 -1.82
N ASP A 231 -10.91 -5.62 -1.15
CA ASP A 231 -12.02 -4.67 -1.17
C ASP A 231 -11.77 -3.59 -0.11
N LEU A 232 -11.63 -2.33 -0.52
CA LEU A 232 -11.41 -1.23 0.42
C LEU A 232 -12.20 -0.01 0.01
N ASP A 233 -13.13 0.37 0.87
CA ASP A 233 -13.87 1.62 0.74
C ASP A 233 -12.88 2.80 0.84
N ALA A 234 -12.63 3.47 -0.30
CA ALA A 234 -11.68 4.56 -0.37
C ALA A 234 -12.22 5.86 0.26
N THR A 235 -13.50 5.89 0.66
CA THR A 235 -14.14 7.07 1.24
C THR A 235 -13.86 7.24 2.73
N GLY A 236 -13.28 6.22 3.38
CA GLY A 236 -13.09 6.23 4.84
C GLY A 236 -14.41 6.14 5.63
N ALA A 237 -15.54 5.89 4.97
CA ALA A 237 -16.82 5.62 5.62
C ALA A 237 -16.85 4.16 6.06
N GLY A 238 -16.41 3.89 7.30
CA GLY A 238 -16.64 2.60 7.93
C GLY A 238 -18.12 2.25 7.87
N ARG A 239 -18.48 1.23 7.08
CA ARG A 239 -19.85 0.69 7.06
C ARG A 239 -20.00 -0.24 8.26
N ASP A 240 -20.59 0.27 9.34
CA ASP A 240 -21.24 -0.57 10.34
C ASP A 240 -22.24 -1.50 9.60
N ARG A 241 -21.94 -2.80 9.60
CA ARG A 241 -22.86 -3.88 9.20
C ARG A 241 -23.06 -4.84 10.37
#